data_AF-A0A948ZEG5-F1
#
_entry.id   AF-A0A948ZEG5-F1
#
_cell.length_a   1.000
_cell.length_b   1.000
_cell.length_c   1.000
_cell.angle_alpha   90.00
_cell.angle_beta   90.00
_cell.angle_gamma   90.00
#
_symmetry.space_group_name_H-M   'P 1'
#
loop_
_entity.id
_entity.type
_entity.pdbx_description
1 polymer ?
#
loop_
_entity_poly.entity_id
_entity_poly.type
_entity_poly.pdbx_seq_one_letter_code
_entity_poly.pdbx_strand_id
1 'polypeptide(L)'
;RFWHRRQAMETLVHLWDLRTAAGLGLEISAEDWLDCAEEVVSVMQPRQLRLGRISAPQTQVVLEPVDGSQLVLAGAPADAAVVTVRGSSEQIALLLWGRTDADDLEVTGDRTALAAALVGVVP
;
A
#
# COMPACT_ATOMS: atom_id res chain seq x y z
N ARG A 1 -3.74 16.71 -12.45
CA ARG A 1 -2.45 17.39 -12.15
C ARG A 1 -1.74 16.60 -11.06
N PHE A 2 -0.57 16.01 -11.36
CA PHE A 2 0.18 15.12 -10.46
C PHE A 2 0.33 15.66 -9.02
N TRP A 3 0.76 16.93 -8.89
CA TRP A 3 1.04 17.53 -7.59
C TRP A 3 -0.18 17.63 -6.66
N HIS A 4 -1.37 17.90 -7.22
CA HIS A 4 -2.59 17.98 -6.42
C HIS A 4 -3.02 16.61 -5.89
N ARG A 5 -2.87 15.55 -6.70
CA ARG A 5 -3.13 14.17 -6.26
C ARG A 5 -2.21 13.81 -5.09
N ARG A 6 -0.89 13.99 -5.25
CA ARG A 6 0.10 13.77 -4.17
C ARG A 6 -0.26 14.50 -2.88
N GLN A 7 -0.56 15.79 -2.96
CA GLN A 7 -0.89 16.59 -1.76
C GLN A 7 -2.17 16.09 -1.07
N ALA A 8 -3.17 15.66 -1.83
CA ALA A 8 -4.39 15.08 -1.27
C ALA A 8 -4.11 13.78 -0.52
N MET A 9 -3.29 12.89 -1.09
CA MET A 9 -2.95 11.58 -0.52
C MET A 9 -2.15 11.73 0.78
N GLU A 10 -1.12 12.59 0.77
CA GLU A 10 -0.34 12.94 1.96
C GLU A 10 -1.24 13.55 3.05
N THR A 11 -2.15 14.46 2.67
CA THR A 11 -3.07 15.10 3.61
C THR A 11 -4.03 14.09 4.22
N LEU A 12 -4.54 13.14 3.43
CA LEU A 12 -5.45 12.08 3.87
C LEU A 12 -4.75 11.20 4.92
N VAL A 13 -3.54 10.71 4.63
CA VAL A 13 -2.81 9.83 5.55
C VAL A 13 -2.45 10.57 6.84
N HIS A 14 -2.01 11.83 6.76
CA HIS A 14 -1.71 12.61 7.97
C HIS A 14 -2.96 13.02 8.76
N LEU A 15 -4.10 13.21 8.10
CA LEU A 15 -5.38 13.38 8.79
C LEU A 15 -5.76 12.11 9.55
N TRP A 16 -5.56 10.94 8.94
CA TRP A 16 -5.73 9.65 9.62
C TRP A 16 -4.80 9.55 10.83
N ASP A 17 -3.50 9.84 10.68
CA ASP A 17 -2.52 9.81 11.77
C ASP A 17 -3.00 10.67 12.96
N LEU A 18 -3.44 11.91 12.69
CA LEU A 18 -3.90 12.84 13.71
C LEU A 18 -5.19 12.39 14.41
N ARG A 19 -6.17 11.88 13.66
CA ARG A 19 -7.47 11.47 14.21
C ARG A 19 -7.37 10.19 15.00
N THR A 20 -6.64 9.20 14.50
CA THR A 20 -6.37 7.94 15.21
C THR A 20 -5.63 8.20 16.53
N ALA A 21 -4.61 9.06 16.52
CA ALA A 21 -3.90 9.46 17.75
C ALA A 21 -4.80 10.18 18.77
N ALA A 22 -5.83 10.90 18.29
CA ALA A 22 -6.82 11.56 19.14
C ALA A 22 -7.99 10.65 19.55
N GLY A 23 -8.02 9.37 19.14
CA GLY A 23 -9.15 8.47 19.39
C GLY A 23 -10.43 8.88 18.65
N LEU A 24 -10.30 9.61 17.54
CA LEU A 24 -11.40 10.09 16.71
C LEU A 24 -11.53 9.21 15.46
N GLY A 25 -12.76 8.79 15.14
CA GLY A 25 -13.04 8.10 13.88
C GLY A 25 -12.86 9.01 12.67
N LEU A 26 -12.56 8.47 11.50
CA LEU A 26 -12.41 9.21 10.25
C LEU A 26 -13.27 8.53 9.18
N GLU A 27 -14.20 9.28 8.58
CA GLU A 27 -15.01 8.79 7.46
C GLU A 27 -14.42 9.32 6.15
N ILE A 28 -13.85 8.42 5.36
CA ILE A 28 -13.28 8.68 4.04
C ILE A 28 -13.84 7.64 3.08
N SER A 29 -14.01 8.00 1.81
CA SER A 29 -14.57 7.09 0.82
C SER A 29 -13.59 5.95 0.50
N ALA A 30 -14.11 4.78 0.16
CA ALA A 30 -13.28 3.68 -0.34
C ALA A 30 -12.49 4.08 -1.60
N GLU A 31 -13.06 4.95 -2.44
CA GLU A 31 -12.41 5.46 -3.65
C GLU A 31 -11.17 6.30 -3.32
N ASP A 32 -11.24 7.18 -2.31
CA ASP A 32 -10.10 8.00 -1.90
C ASP A 32 -8.98 7.13 -1.29
N TRP A 33 -9.33 6.10 -0.53
CA TRP A 33 -8.36 5.13 -0.01
C TRP A 33 -7.75 4.27 -1.11
N LEU A 34 -8.55 3.86 -2.10
CA LEU A 34 -8.05 3.12 -3.25
C LEU A 34 -7.08 3.97 -4.08
N ASP A 35 -7.42 5.24 -4.34
CA ASP A 35 -6.53 6.18 -5.03
C ASP A 35 -5.19 6.32 -4.28
N CYS A 36 -5.22 6.20 -2.94
CA CYS A 36 -4.07 6.24 -2.03
C CYS A 36 -3.15 5.04 -2.21
N ALA A 37 -3.73 3.84 -2.23
CA ALA A 37 -3.00 2.61 -2.51
C ALA A 37 -2.46 2.60 -3.96
N GLU A 38 -3.25 3.05 -4.93
CA GLU A 38 -2.85 3.14 -6.33
C GLU A 38 -1.65 4.06 -6.55
N GLU A 39 -1.56 5.20 -5.83
CA GLU A 39 -0.41 6.09 -5.97
C GLU A 39 0.89 5.43 -5.49
N VAL A 40 0.83 4.62 -4.42
CA VAL A 40 2.00 3.88 -3.95
C VAL A 40 2.47 2.92 -5.05
N VAL A 41 1.56 2.14 -5.61
CA VAL A 41 1.86 1.10 -6.61
C VAL A 41 2.30 1.70 -7.95
N SER A 42 1.69 2.81 -8.38
CA SER A 42 1.95 3.40 -9.71
C SER A 42 3.06 4.45 -9.72
N VAL A 43 3.34 5.10 -8.58
CA VAL A 43 4.29 6.21 -8.49
C VAL A 43 5.39 5.99 -7.47
N MET A 44 5.04 5.76 -6.20
CA MET A 44 6.02 5.80 -5.10
C MET A 44 6.97 4.60 -5.15
N GLN A 45 6.44 3.38 -5.12
CA GLN A 45 7.24 2.16 -5.11
C GLN A 45 8.10 2.01 -6.38
N PRO A 46 7.57 2.24 -7.61
CA PRO A 46 8.40 2.20 -8.81
C PRO A 46 9.51 3.26 -8.82
N ARG A 47 9.27 4.42 -8.19
CA ARG A 47 10.29 5.45 -8.02
C ARG A 47 11.39 5.00 -7.05
N GLN A 48 11.05 4.34 -5.94
CA GLN A 48 12.05 3.83 -4.98
C GLN A 48 12.97 2.78 -5.63
N LEU A 49 12.40 1.88 -6.44
CA LEU A 49 13.16 0.93 -7.26
C LEU A 49 14.09 1.64 -8.23
N ARG A 50 13.56 2.58 -9.03
CA ARG A 50 14.35 3.32 -10.03
C ARG A 50 15.49 4.13 -9.41
N LEU A 51 15.31 4.62 -8.18
CA LEU A 51 16.34 5.35 -7.44
C LEU A 51 17.32 4.44 -6.68
N GLY A 52 17.14 3.11 -6.73
CA GLY A 52 18.00 2.15 -6.03
C GLY A 52 17.92 2.23 -4.51
N ARG A 53 16.82 2.76 -3.96
CA ARG A 53 16.62 2.92 -2.51
C ARG A 53 16.07 1.67 -1.84
N ILE A 54 15.36 0.85 -2.60
CA ILE A 54 14.87 -0.47 -2.20
C ILE A 54 15.26 -1.49 -3.27
N SER A 55 15.44 -2.75 -2.86
CA SER A 55 15.62 -3.87 -3.79
C SER A 55 14.30 -4.27 -4.44
N ALA A 56 14.38 -4.87 -5.63
CA ALA A 56 13.21 -5.48 -6.25
C ALA A 56 12.66 -6.60 -5.36
N PRO A 57 11.33 -6.67 -5.14
CA PRO A 57 10.73 -7.70 -4.33
C PRO A 57 10.99 -9.08 -4.95
N GLN A 58 11.23 -10.08 -4.11
CA GLN A 58 11.45 -11.47 -4.55
C GLN A 58 10.16 -12.29 -4.61
N THR A 59 9.04 -11.69 -4.21
CA THR A 59 7.69 -12.25 -4.27
C THR A 59 6.78 -11.29 -5.02
N GLN A 60 5.83 -11.83 -5.78
CA GLN A 60 4.80 -11.03 -6.40
C GLN A 60 3.72 -10.72 -5.36
N VAL A 61 3.64 -9.45 -4.95
CA VAL A 61 2.60 -8.97 -4.02
C VAL A 61 1.38 -8.51 -4.81
N VAL A 62 0.28 -9.24 -4.65
CA VAL A 62 -1.04 -8.92 -5.19
C VAL A 62 -1.91 -8.39 -4.05
N LEU A 63 -2.50 -7.22 -4.25
CA LEU A 63 -3.38 -6.57 -3.29
C LEU A 63 -4.80 -6.63 -3.87
N GLU A 64 -5.74 -7.17 -3.11
CA GLU A 64 -7.14 -7.34 -3.51
C GLU A 64 -8.07 -6.56 -2.56
N PRO A 65 -8.26 -5.25 -2.82
CA PRO A 65 -9.29 -4.48 -2.12
C PRO A 65 -10.68 -5.09 -2.36
N VAL A 66 -11.45 -5.30 -1.30
CA VAL A 66 -12.81 -5.87 -1.40
C VAL A 66 -13.83 -4.88 -1.97
N ASP A 67 -13.49 -3.60 -1.96
CA ASP A 67 -14.28 -2.45 -2.37
C ASP A 67 -13.60 -1.67 -3.52
N GLY A 68 -12.65 -2.30 -4.22
CA GLY A 68 -11.83 -1.64 -5.23
C GLY A 68 -11.24 -2.59 -6.27
N SER A 69 -10.33 -2.05 -7.08
CA SER A 69 -9.61 -2.80 -8.13
C SER A 69 -8.34 -3.45 -7.55
N GLN A 70 -7.95 -4.59 -8.11
CA GLN A 70 -6.71 -5.27 -7.75
C GLN A 70 -5.48 -4.41 -8.11
N LEU A 71 -4.48 -4.41 -7.23
CA LEU A 71 -3.20 -3.74 -7.41
C LEU A 71 -2.04 -4.74 -7.30
N VAL A 72 -0.89 -4.45 -7.91
CA VAL A 72 0.29 -5.33 -7.89
C VAL A 72 1.57 -4.51 -7.76
N LEU A 73 2.42 -4.81 -6.78
CA LEU A 73 3.72 -4.14 -6.65
C LEU A 73 4.64 -4.48 -7.84
N ALA A 74 5.40 -3.50 -8.31
CA ALA A 74 6.27 -3.69 -9.47
C ALA A 74 7.60 -4.38 -9.09
N GLY A 75 8.22 -5.02 -10.07
CA GLY A 75 9.61 -5.45 -10.01
C GLY A 75 9.85 -6.90 -9.57
N ALA A 76 8.82 -7.64 -9.18
CA ALA A 76 8.96 -9.08 -8.92
C ALA A 76 9.28 -9.86 -10.22
N PRO A 77 10.15 -10.90 -10.16
CA PRO A 77 10.35 -11.84 -11.28
C PRO A 77 9.03 -12.50 -11.72
N ALA A 78 8.93 -12.89 -12.99
CA ALA A 78 7.72 -13.49 -13.55
C ALA A 78 7.36 -14.86 -12.97
N ASP A 79 8.35 -15.58 -12.43
CA ASP A 79 8.24 -16.89 -11.79
C ASP A 79 8.27 -16.82 -10.25
N ALA A 80 8.22 -15.60 -9.69
CA ALA A 80 8.22 -15.41 -8.25
C ALA A 80 6.99 -16.04 -7.59
N ALA A 81 7.16 -16.56 -6.37
CA ALA A 81 6.03 -16.96 -5.55
C ALA A 81 5.09 -15.77 -5.32
N VAL A 82 3.78 -16.03 -5.32
CA VAL A 82 2.75 -15.00 -5.14
C VAL A 82 2.32 -14.93 -3.67
N VAL A 83 2.18 -13.70 -3.17
CA VAL A 83 1.45 -13.40 -1.95
C VAL A 83 0.25 -12.52 -2.31
N THR A 84 -0.93 -12.94 -1.88
CA THR A 84 -2.16 -12.15 -2.00
C THR A 84 -2.54 -11.58 -0.64
N VAL A 85 -2.87 -10.29 -0.60
CA VAL A 85 -3.37 -9.59 0.58
C VAL A 85 -4.75 -9.02 0.26
N ARG A 86 -5.75 -9.42 1.04
CA ARG A 86 -7.16 -9.04 0.82
C ARG A 86 -7.72 -8.32 2.05
N GLY A 87 -8.42 -7.21 1.81
CA GLY A 87 -8.99 -6.33 2.84
C GLY A 87 -9.68 -5.11 2.22
N SER A 88 -10.15 -4.15 3.02
CA SER A 88 -10.68 -2.89 2.46
C SER A 88 -9.57 -2.05 1.82
N SER A 89 -9.94 -1.13 0.94
CA SER A 89 -9.02 -0.16 0.35
C SER A 89 -8.29 0.65 1.43
N GLU A 90 -8.97 0.99 2.54
CA GLU A 90 -8.37 1.63 3.71
C GLU A 90 -7.26 0.78 4.33
N GLN A 91 -7.55 -0.49 4.65
CA GLN A 91 -6.56 -1.37 5.29
C GLN A 91 -5.34 -1.60 4.38
N ILE A 92 -5.56 -1.74 3.07
CA ILE A 92 -4.48 -1.91 2.09
C ILE A 92 -3.65 -0.63 1.96
N ALA A 93 -4.27 0.55 1.91
CA ALA A 93 -3.56 1.81 1.88
C ALA A 93 -2.72 2.01 3.16
N LEU A 94 -3.30 1.78 4.34
CA LEU A 94 -2.58 1.91 5.61
C LEU A 94 -1.43 0.91 5.74
N LEU A 95 -1.59 -0.32 5.24
CA LEU A 95 -0.51 -1.31 5.13
C LEU A 95 0.64 -0.78 4.25
N LEU A 96 0.31 -0.28 3.04
CA LEU A 96 1.31 0.23 2.10
C LEU A 96 2.07 1.44 2.62
N TRP A 97 1.40 2.30 3.38
CA TRP A 97 2.03 3.43 4.05
C TRP A 97 2.73 3.02 5.36
N GLY A 98 2.67 1.76 5.79
CA GLY A 98 3.33 1.30 7.02
C GLY A 98 2.73 1.87 8.30
N ARG A 99 1.42 2.16 8.30
CA ARG A 99 0.67 2.62 9.47
C ARG A 99 0.03 1.46 10.25
N THR A 100 -0.20 0.35 9.56
CA THR A 100 -0.74 -0.89 10.14
C THR A 100 0.00 -2.09 9.59
N ASP A 101 0.02 -3.16 10.38
CA ASP A 101 0.54 -4.46 9.96
C ASP A 101 -0.55 -5.27 9.23
N ALA A 102 -0.18 -6.43 8.69
CA ALA A 102 -1.09 -7.30 7.95
C ALA A 102 -1.89 -8.27 8.83
N ASP A 103 -1.99 -8.01 10.13
CA ASP A 103 -2.62 -8.93 11.10
C ASP A 103 -4.13 -9.02 10.91
N ASP A 104 -4.79 -7.89 10.62
CA ASP A 104 -6.23 -7.80 10.34
C ASP A 104 -6.57 -7.98 8.84
N LEU A 105 -5.60 -8.44 8.05
CA LEU A 105 -5.74 -8.70 6.62
C LEU A 105 -5.71 -10.20 6.32
N GLU A 106 -6.50 -10.60 5.33
CA GLU A 106 -6.45 -11.95 4.79
C GLU A 106 -5.22 -12.07 3.90
N VAL A 107 -4.19 -12.79 4.37
CA VAL A 107 -2.95 -13.02 3.61
C VAL A 107 -2.84 -14.48 3.22
N THR A 108 -2.73 -14.73 1.92
CA THR A 108 -2.45 -16.05 1.34
C THR A 108 -1.03 -16.03 0.76
N GLY A 109 -0.16 -16.91 1.26
CA GLY A 109 1.26 -17.00 0.88
C GLY A 109 2.20 -16.74 2.07
N ASP A 110 3.47 -16.39 1.79
CA ASP A 110 4.49 -16.15 2.80
C ASP A 110 4.43 -14.72 3.37
N ARG A 111 3.99 -14.58 4.64
CA ARG A 111 3.94 -13.31 5.37
C ARG A 111 5.31 -12.66 5.60
N THR A 112 6.37 -13.45 5.70
CA THR A 112 7.74 -12.92 5.85
C THR A 112 8.19 -12.27 4.55
N ALA A 113 7.90 -12.92 3.41
CA ALA A 113 8.17 -12.37 2.09
C ALA A 113 7.35 -11.10 1.82
N LEU A 114 6.10 -11.04 2.27
CA LEU A 114 5.28 -9.82 2.24
C LEU A 114 5.95 -8.68 3.00
N ALA A 115 6.30 -8.90 4.28
CA ALA A 115 6.91 -7.86 5.10
C ALA A 115 8.20 -7.33 4.46
N ALA A 116 9.04 -8.21 3.92
CA ALA A 116 10.26 -7.83 3.20
C ALA A 116 9.97 -6.99 1.93
N ALA A 117 8.92 -7.34 1.17
CA ALA A 117 8.54 -6.62 -0.05
C ALA A 117 7.95 -5.22 0.21
N LEU A 118 7.42 -4.97 1.42
CA LEU A 118 6.83 -3.68 1.81
C LEU A 118 7.85 -2.68 2.38
N VAL A 119 9.08 -3.10 2.68
CA VAL A 119 10.10 -2.21 3.26
C VAL A 119 10.42 -1.06 2.30
N GLY A 120 10.16 0.17 2.73
CA GLY A 120 10.55 1.40 2.02
C GLY A 120 9.79 1.67 0.72
N VAL A 121 8.62 1.06 0.51
CA VAL A 121 7.79 1.30 -0.69
C VAL A 121 7.27 2.74 -0.78
N VAL A 122 7.10 3.40 0.38
CA VAL A 122 6.86 4.83 0.54
C VAL A 122 8.15 5.51 1.05
N PRO A 123 8.49 6.75 0.61
CA PRO A 123 9.72 7.45 0.99
C PRO A 123 9.92 7.72 2.48
#